data_AF-A0A523YPR8-F1
#
_entry.id   AF-A0A523YPR8-F1
#
_cell.length_a   1.000
_cell.length_b   1.000
_cell.length_c   1.000
_cell.angle_alpha   90.00
_cell.angle_beta   90.00
_cell.angle_gamma   90.00
#
_symmetry.space_group_name_H-M   'P 1'
#
loop_
_entity.id
_entity.type
_entity.pdbx_description
1 polymer ?
#
loop_
_entity_poly.entity_id
_entity_poly.type
_entity_poly.pdbx_seq_one_letter_code
_entity_poly.pdbx_strand_id
1 'polypeptide(L)' 'MEDVIKEFKEKFKGKILGWEEKSPKRYYVTISRDDLLEIVEFIFNKQKARFIIESGIDTP' A
#
# COMPACT_ATOMS: atom_id res chain seq x y z
N MET A 1 -2.86 12.13 -9.02
CA MET A 1 -3.25 10.86 -8.36
C MET A 1 -2.33 9.73 -8.82
N GLU A 2 -2.07 9.64 -10.14
CA GLU A 2 -0.99 8.79 -10.69
C GLU A 2 0.37 9.07 -10.04
N ASP A 3 0.66 10.32 -9.67
CA ASP A 3 1.95 10.69 -9.08
C ASP A 3 2.20 10.06 -7.69
N VAL A 4 1.15 9.95 -6.86
CA VAL A 4 1.27 9.33 -5.52
C VAL A 4 1.52 7.83 -5.64
N ILE A 5 0.85 7.17 -6.60
CA ILE A 5 1.02 5.74 -6.87
C ILE A 5 2.44 5.48 -7.42
N LYS A 6 2.94 6.35 -8.31
CA LYS A 6 4.32 6.28 -8.82
C LYS A 6 5.33 6.48 -7.70
N GLU A 7 5.19 7.53 -6.89
CA GLU A 7 6.07 7.81 -5.75
C GLU A 7 6.09 6.64 -4.77
N PHE A 8 4.92 6.10 -4.44
CA PHE A 8 4.80 4.92 -3.57
C PHE A 8 5.56 3.73 -4.16
N LYS A 9 5.34 3.43 -5.44
CA LYS A 9 5.96 2.29 -6.12
C LYS A 9 7.48 2.44 -6.22
N GLU A 10 7.99 3.63 -6.49
CA GLU A 10 9.43 3.88 -6.56
C GLU A 10 10.09 3.79 -5.18
N LYS A 11 9.48 4.42 -4.17
CA LYS A 11 10.00 4.45 -2.80
C LYS A 11 10.04 3.07 -2.15
N PHE A 12 9.01 2.25 -2.38
CA PHE A 12 8.87 0.92 -1.76
C PHE A 12 9.13 -0.22 -2.73
N LYS A 13 9.75 0.02 -3.89
CA LYS A 13 9.96 -0.99 -4.94
C LYS A 13 10.60 -2.28 -4.44
N GLY A 14 11.53 -2.20 -3.49
CA GLY A 14 12.20 -3.36 -2.89
C GLY A 14 11.46 -4.03 -1.73
N LYS A 15 10.36 -3.42 -1.26
CA LYS A 15 9.57 -3.84 -0.08
C LYS A 15 8.18 -4.37 -0.46
N ILE A 16 7.75 -4.13 -1.70
CA ILE A 16 6.49 -4.60 -2.24
C ILE A 16 6.66 -6.05 -2.69
N LEU A 17 5.95 -6.97 -2.04
CA LEU A 17 5.92 -8.40 -2.37
C LEU A 17 5.00 -8.69 -3.56
N GLY A 18 3.96 -7.87 -3.76
CA GLY A 18 3.00 -8.04 -4.84
C GLY A 18 2.37 -6.72 -5.26
N TRP A 19 2.19 -6.53 -6.56
CA TRP A 19 1.55 -5.35 -7.14
C TRP A 19 0.53 -5.77 -8.19
N GLU A 20 -0.73 -5.47 -7.95
CA GLU A 20 -1.81 -5.79 -8.88
C GLU A 20 -2.70 -4.57 -9.11
N GLU A 21 -2.87 -4.18 -10.37
CA GLU A 21 -3.81 -3.13 -10.75
C GLU A 21 -5.18 -3.78 -11.06
N LYS A 22 -6.15 -3.61 -10.17
CA LYS A 22 -7.52 -4.09 -10.38
C LYS A 22 -8.31 -3.17 -11.32
N SER A 23 -8.01 -1.87 -11.29
CA SER A 23 -8.55 -0.86 -12.19
C SER A 23 -7.67 0.40 -12.15
N PRO A 24 -7.86 1.37 -13.06
CA PRO A 24 -7.06 2.60 -13.08
C PRO A 24 -7.05 3.42 -11.78
N LYS A 25 -7.98 3.13 -10.86
CA LYS A 25 -8.10 3.81 -9.56
C LYS A 25 -7.91 2.87 -8.37
N ARG A 26 -7.63 1.57 -8.59
CA ARG A 26 -7.56 0.57 -7.53
C ARG A 26 -6.36 -0.35 -7.72
N TYR A 27 -5.43 -0.22 -6.78
CA TYR A 27 -4.21 -1.03 -6.70
C TYR A 27 -4.24 -1.89 -5.46
N TYR A 28 -3.91 -3.17 -5.61
CA TYR A 28 -3.67 -4.09 -4.51
C TYR A 28 -2.17 -4.24 -4.36
N VAL A 29 -1.71 -4.02 -3.13
CA VAL A 29 -0.30 -4.08 -2.79
C VAL A 29 -0.13 -5.06 -1.65
N THR A 30 0.73 -6.05 -1.85
CA THR A 30 1.14 -6.98 -0.81
C THR A 30 2.49 -6.51 -0.27
N ILE A 31 2.60 -6.40 1.05
CA ILE A 31 3.80 -5.91 1.74
C ILE A 31 4.20 -6.88 2.86
N SER A 32 5.46 -6.83 3.27
CA SER A 32 5.94 -7.62 4.40
C SER A 32 5.40 -7.06 5.73
N ARG A 33 5.42 -7.88 6.78
CA ARG A 33 5.07 -7.43 8.14
C ARG A 33 6.06 -6.39 8.67
N ASP A 34 7.34 -6.57 8.36
CA ASP A 34 8.42 -5.72 8.87
C ASP A 34 8.34 -4.30 8.28
N ASP A 35 7.86 -4.16 7.05
CA ASP A 35 7.71 -2.88 6.36
C ASP A 35 6.36 -2.18 6.64
N LEU A 36 5.43 -2.85 7.33
CA LEU A 36 4.04 -2.40 7.50
C LEU A 36 3.96 -0.98 8.09
N LEU A 37 4.67 -0.72 9.20
CA LEU A 37 4.57 0.55 9.92
C LEU A 37 5.05 1.73 9.07
N GLU A 38 6.18 1.58 8.38
CA GLU A 38 6.74 2.62 7.51
C GLU A 38 5.81 2.96 6.35
N ILE A 39 5.20 1.92 5.76
CA ILE A 39 4.29 2.05 4.62
C ILE A 39 2.99 2.73 5.05
N VAL A 40 2.41 2.31 6.19
CA VAL A 40 1.20 2.92 6.77
C VAL A 40 1.47 4.38 7.13
N GLU A 41 2.62 4.72 7.71
CA GLU A 41 2.99 6.09 8.02
C GLU A 41 3.06 6.95 6.75
N PHE A 42 3.66 6.45 5.67
CA PHE A 42 3.70 7.16 4.40
C PHE A 42 2.29 7.41 3.84
N ILE A 43 1.44 6.38 3.80
CA ILE A 43 0.10 6.47 3.21
C ILE A 43 -0.79 7.43 4.01
N PHE A 44 -0.88 7.26 5.33
CA PHE A 44 -1.88 7.98 6.13
C PHE A 44 -1.34 9.28 6.73
N ASN A 45 -0.06 9.33 7.12
CA ASN A 45 0.49 10.53 7.77
C ASN A 45 1.10 11.50 6.76
N LYS A 46 1.83 11.01 5.76
CA LYS A 46 2.47 11.87 4.74
C LYS A 46 1.51 12.20 3.60
N GLN A 47 0.90 11.20 2.99
CA GLN A 47 -0.02 11.37 1.85
C GLN A 47 -1.46 11.73 2.28
N LYS A 48 -1.74 11.75 3.59
CA LYS A 48 -3.03 12.14 4.18
C LYS A 48 -4.22 11.32 3.65
N ALA A 49 -3.98 10.06 3.27
CA ALA A 49 -5.05 9.16 2.86
C ALA A 49 -6.03 8.94 4.03
N ARG A 50 -7.27 8.60 3.70
CA ARG A 50 -8.28 8.22 4.68
C ARG A 50 -8.28 6.70 4.85
N PHE A 51 -8.16 6.24 6.09
CA PHE A 51 -8.40 4.85 6.44
C PHE A 51 -9.89 4.54 6.35
N ILE A 52 -10.25 3.43 5.70
CA ILE A 52 -11.65 3.07 5.44
C ILE A 52 -12.05 1.81 6.22
N ILE A 53 -11.40 0.67 5.96
CA ILE A 53 -11.76 -0.65 6.53
C ILE A 53 -10.48 -1.44 6.83
N GLU A 54 -10.51 -2.21 7.93
CA GLU A 54 -9.60 -3.33 8.20
C GLU A 54 -10.39 -4.64 8.10
N SER A 55 -9.80 -5.66 7.48
CA SER A 55 -10.35 -7.01 7.45
C SER A 55 -9.24 -8.03 7.62
N GLY A 56 -9.49 -9.07 8.42
CA GLY A 56 -8.60 -10.22 8.58
C GLY A 56 -9.26 -11.49 8.04
N ILE A 57 -8.46 -12.35 7.43
CA ILE A 57 -8.89 -13.68 6.99
C ILE A 57 -8.13 -14.69 7.85
N ASP A 58 -8.85 -15.52 8.59
CA ASP A 58 -8.26 -16.68 9.26
C ASP A 58 -8.05 -17.78 8.22
N THR A 59 -6.80 -18.12 7.95
CA THR A 59 -6.42 -19.10 6.93
C THR A 59 -5.86 -20.32 7.64
N PRO A 60 -6.42 -21.54 7.43
CA PRO A 60 -5.99 -22.77 8.09
C PRO A 60 -4.52 -23.15 7.87
#